data_AF-A0AAD3YL38-F1
#
_entry.id   AF-A0AAD3YL38-F1
#
_cell.length_a   1.000
_cell.length_b   1.000
_cell.length_c   1.000
_cell.angle_alpha   90.00
_cell.angle_beta   90.00
_cell.angle_gamma   90.00
#
_symmetry.space_group_name_H-M   'P 1'
#
loop_
_entity.id
_entity.type
_entity.pdbx_description
1 polymer ?
#
loop_
_entity_poly.entity_id
_entity_poly.type
_entity_poly.pdbx_seq_one_letter_code
_entity_poly.pdbx_strand_id
1 'polypeptide(L)'
;MNWIEPQLVQFCQDLGIPIGELPHHLIQLELEQSGTLQLERHQGRLTLWLARRVPWHQSADAIHHAMTLTAAAQAPVLPVRCGWLGEDQLLLFVTLDERAITLPLLHQALRTLTQLQREALAP
;
A
#
# COMPACT_ATOMS: atom_id res chain seq x y z
N MET A 1 -9.42 18.97 14.29
CA MET A 1 -9.61 17.61 14.84
C MET A 1 -9.00 16.62 13.88
N ASN A 2 -8.00 15.86 14.33
CA ASN A 2 -7.29 14.91 13.49
C ASN A 2 -8.01 13.55 13.50
N TRP A 3 -9.20 13.53 12.92
CA TRP A 3 -10.16 12.42 13.01
C TRP A 3 -9.67 11.09 12.39
N ILE A 4 -8.61 11.14 11.57
CA ILE A 4 -7.98 9.97 10.96
C ILE A 4 -7.08 9.21 11.96
N GLU A 5 -6.55 9.85 13.01
CA GLU A 5 -5.63 9.19 13.96
C GLU A 5 -6.21 7.92 14.58
N PRO A 6 -7.46 7.91 15.10
CA PRO A 6 -8.05 6.69 15.65
C PRO A 6 -8.22 5.58 14.59
N GLN A 7 -8.46 5.95 13.33
CA GLN A 7 -8.57 4.98 12.24
C GLN A 7 -7.21 4.33 11.94
N LEU A 8 -6.12 5.10 11.97
CA LEU A 8 -4.76 4.59 11.76
C LEU A 8 -4.27 3.73 12.93
N VAL A 9 -4.57 4.15 14.16
CA VAL A 9 -4.26 3.39 15.37
C VAL A 9 -5.00 2.06 15.34
N GLN A 10 -6.32 2.07 15.12
CA GLN A 10 -7.10 0.83 15.02
C GLN A 10 -6.63 -0.06 13.88
N PHE A 11 -6.33 0.51 12.71
CA PHE A 11 -5.80 -0.24 11.58
C PHE A 11 -4.49 -0.96 11.92
N CYS A 12 -3.55 -0.30 12.60
CA CYS A 12 -2.31 -0.95 13.03
C CYS A 12 -2.56 -2.03 14.09
N GLN A 13 -3.48 -1.80 15.03
CA GLN A 13 -3.90 -2.78 16.02
C GLN A 13 -4.53 -4.02 15.39
N ASP A 14 -5.36 -3.85 14.35
CA ASP A 14 -5.97 -4.95 13.60
C ASP A 14 -4.92 -5.80 12.86
N LEU A 15 -3.76 -5.22 12.55
CA LEU A 15 -2.58 -5.91 12.03
C LEU A 15 -1.69 -6.53 13.12
N GLY A 16 -2.07 -6.41 14.40
CA GLY A 16 -1.31 -6.89 15.54
C GLY A 16 -0.12 -6.01 15.93
N ILE A 17 -0.05 -4.77 15.43
CA ILE A 17 1.06 -3.84 15.66
C ILE A 17 0.57 -2.68 16.53
N PRO A 18 0.86 -2.70 17.84
CA PRO A 18 0.48 -1.60 18.72
C PRO A 18 1.33 -0.36 18.40
N ILE A 19 0.67 0.76 18.13
CA ILE A 19 1.29 2.09 18.00
C ILE A 19 0.72 3.04 19.06
N GLY A 20 1.45 4.12 19.35
CA GLY A 20 0.97 5.16 20.27
C GLY A 20 -0.25 5.92 19.75
N GLU A 21 -0.95 6.62 20.64
CA GLU A 21 -2.20 7.34 20.34
C GLU A 21 -2.03 8.49 19.34
N LEU A 22 -0.80 9.00 19.18
CA LEU A 22 -0.44 10.07 18.25
C LEU A 22 0.45 9.51 17.14
N PRO A 23 -0.12 8.93 16.07
CA PRO A 23 0.67 8.41 14.97
C PRO A 23 1.47 9.52 14.27
N HIS A 24 2.73 9.24 13.95
CA HIS A 24 3.53 10.12 13.10
C HIS A 24 2.89 10.28 11.71
N HIS A 25 3.29 11.33 10.99
CA HIS A 25 2.85 11.57 9.60
C HIS A 25 3.26 10.44 8.65
N LEU A 26 4.25 9.64 9.05
CA LEU A 26 4.70 8.44 8.36
C LEU A 26 4.68 7.28 9.36
N ILE A 27 3.93 6.23 9.03
CA ILE A 27 3.96 4.94 9.73
C ILE A 27 4.57 3.92 8.78
N GLN A 28 5.55 3.15 9.23
CA GLN A 28 6.14 2.06 8.46
C GLN A 28 5.95 0.74 9.20
N LEU A 29 5.42 -0.26 8.50
CA LEU A 29 5.12 -1.60 8.99
C LEU A 29 5.83 -2.62 8.09
N GLU A 30 6.58 -3.55 8.68
CA GLU A 30 7.19 -4.66 7.94
C GLU A 30 6.24 -5.85 7.93
N LEU A 31 5.78 -6.24 6.74
CA LEU A 31 4.91 -7.39 6.52
C LEU A 31 5.77 -8.55 6.01
N GLU A 32 5.84 -9.66 6.76
CA GLU A 32 6.73 -10.79 6.47
C GLU A 32 6.66 -11.25 4.99
N GLN A 33 5.45 -11.37 4.45
CA GLN A 33 5.24 -11.89 3.11
C GLN A 33 5.11 -10.81 2.04
N SER A 34 4.75 -9.58 2.41
CA SER A 34 4.41 -8.52 1.45
C SER A 34 5.42 -7.37 1.36
N GLY A 35 6.44 -7.39 2.22
CA GLY A 35 7.47 -6.35 2.28
C GLY A 35 7.03 -5.17 3.15
N THR A 36 7.47 -3.97 2.79
CA THR A 36 7.31 -2.78 3.62
C THR A 36 6.04 -2.04 3.24
N LEU A 37 5.11 -1.88 4.19
CA LEU A 37 3.93 -1.04 4.06
C LEU A 37 4.19 0.31 4.74
N GLN A 38 4.07 1.40 4.00
CA GLN A 38 4.12 2.76 4.53
C GLN A 38 2.76 3.44 4.41
N LEU A 39 2.33 4.11 5.47
CA LEU A 39 1.18 5.00 5.49
C LEU A 39 1.70 6.42 5.65
N GLU A 40 1.64 7.19 4.58
CA GLU A 40 2.20 8.53 4.51
C GLU A 40 1.08 9.57 4.38
N ARG A 41 1.07 10.54 5.29
CA ARG A 41 0.15 11.67 5.30
C ARG A 41 0.84 12.90 4.74
N HIS A 42 0.32 13.44 3.64
CA HIS A 42 0.87 14.63 3.01
C HIS A 42 -0.23 15.42 2.30
N GLN A 43 -0.31 16.73 2.58
CA GLN A 43 -1.23 17.68 1.92
C GLN A 43 -2.71 17.25 1.92
N GLY A 44 -3.21 16.73 3.05
CA GLY A 44 -4.61 16.29 3.18
C GLY A 44 -4.92 15.00 2.43
N ARG A 45 -3.89 14.19 2.14
CA ARG A 45 -4.00 12.89 1.51
C ARG A 45 -3.27 11.85 2.34
N LEU A 46 -3.79 10.62 2.31
CA LEU A 46 -3.10 9.45 2.83
C LEU A 46 -2.67 8.59 1.64
N THR A 47 -1.37 8.30 1.52
CA THR A 47 -0.86 7.32 0.56
C THR A 47 -0.43 6.06 1.28
N LEU A 48 -0.92 4.92 0.82
CA LEU A 48 -0.43 3.62 1.24
C LEU A 48 0.56 3.13 0.18
N TRP A 49 1.82 2.95 0.57
CA TRP A 49 2.89 2.42 -0.28
C TRP A 49 3.22 1.00 0.16
N LEU A 50 3.17 0.04 -0.75
CA LEU A 50 3.60 -1.34 -0.52
C LEU A 50 4.82 -1.63 -1.39
N ALA A 51 5.98 -1.71 -0.75
CA ALA A 51 7.27 -1.97 -1.39
C ALA A 51 7.69 -3.42 -1.18
N ARG A 52 8.09 -4.11 -2.25
CA ARG A 52 8.57 -5.50 -2.19
C ARG A 52 9.81 -5.67 -3.04
N ARG A 53 10.86 -6.23 -2.45
CA ARG A 53 12.02 -6.70 -3.20
C ARG A 53 11.64 -7.88 -4.09
N VAL A 54 12.06 -7.80 -5.35
CA VAL A 54 11.82 -8.78 -6.40
C VAL A 54 13.18 -9.31 -6.88
N PRO A 55 13.39 -10.63 -6.92
CA PRO A 55 14.60 -11.20 -7.49
C PRO A 55 14.85 -10.74 -8.92
N TRP A 56 16.11 -10.49 -9.29
CA TRP A 56 16.50 -9.93 -10.59
C TRP A 56 15.90 -10.67 -11.81
N HIS A 57 15.73 -11.98 -11.71
CA HIS A 57 15.20 -12.82 -12.79
C HIS A 57 13.68 -12.72 -12.96
N GLN A 58 12.98 -12.10 -12.01
CA GLN A 58 11.53 -11.86 -12.04
C GLN A 58 11.18 -10.39 -12.27
N SER A 59 12.16 -9.48 -12.23
CA SER A 59 11.91 -8.03 -12.22
C SER A 59 11.16 -7.53 -13.47
N ALA A 60 11.54 -8.04 -14.66
CA ALA A 60 10.92 -7.65 -15.92
C ALA A 60 9.43 -8.05 -15.99
N ASP A 61 9.12 -9.30 -15.62
CA ASP A 61 7.75 -9.82 -15.63
C ASP A 61 6.92 -9.13 -14.54
N ALA A 62 7.49 -8.94 -13.34
CA ALA A 62 6.81 -8.31 -12.21
C ALA A 62 6.33 -6.89 -12.54
N ILE A 63 7.19 -6.04 -13.12
CA ILE A 63 6.78 -4.68 -13.47
C ILE A 63 5.80 -4.67 -14.64
N HIS A 64 5.97 -5.55 -15.62
CA HIS A 64 5.05 -5.66 -16.76
C HIS A 64 3.64 -6.08 -16.29
N HIS A 65 3.55 -7.09 -15.43
CA HIS A 65 2.28 -7.51 -14.83
C HIS A 65 1.67 -6.40 -13.98
N ALA A 66 2.44 -5.74 -13.12
CA ALA A 66 1.95 -4.65 -12.29
C ALA A 66 1.39 -3.49 -13.13
N MET A 67 2.06 -3.10 -14.22
CA MET A 67 1.57 -2.08 -15.15
C MET A 67 0.28 -2.52 -15.85
N THR A 68 0.17 -3.79 -16.23
CA THR A 68 -1.03 -4.35 -16.86
C THR A 68 -2.23 -4.33 -15.91
N LEU A 69 -2.03 -4.77 -14.67
CA LEU A 69 -3.08 -4.84 -13.64
C LEU A 69 -3.53 -3.47 -13.12
N THR A 70 -2.67 -2.45 -13.22
CA THR A 70 -3.00 -1.08 -12.79
C THR A 70 -3.44 -0.17 -13.94
N ALA A 71 -3.43 -0.67 -15.18
CA ALA A 71 -3.97 0.04 -16.33
C ALA A 71 -5.49 0.27 -16.16
N ALA A 72 -5.98 1.44 -16.56
CA ALA A 72 -7.36 1.87 -16.30
C ALA A 72 -8.46 0.89 -16.77
N ALA A 73 -8.18 0.06 -17.78
CA ALA A 73 -9.11 -0.96 -18.28
C ALA A 73 -9.24 -2.19 -17.37
N GLN A 74 -8.26 -2.44 -16.51
CA GLN A 74 -8.16 -3.61 -15.62
C GLN A 74 -8.04 -3.21 -14.14
N ALA A 75 -8.01 -1.91 -13.86
CA ALA A 75 -7.75 -1.38 -12.54
C ALA A 75 -8.85 -1.78 -11.54
N PRO A 76 -8.48 -2.06 -10.28
CA PRO A 76 -9.47 -2.25 -9.22
C PRO A 76 -10.28 -0.96 -8.99
N VAL A 77 -11.33 -1.07 -8.17
CA VAL A 77 -12.17 0.08 -7.77
C VAL A 77 -11.34 1.22 -7.16
N LEU A 78 -10.23 0.89 -6.50
CA LEU A 78 -9.28 1.87 -5.98
C LEU A 78 -8.28 2.27 -7.07
N PRO A 79 -7.89 3.56 -7.17
CA PRO A 79 -6.94 4.04 -8.18
C PRO A 79 -5.49 3.65 -7.82
N VAL A 80 -5.20 2.36 -7.85
CA VAL A 80 -3.88 1.81 -7.57
C VAL A 80 -2.94 2.15 -8.72
N ARG A 81 -1.72 2.53 -8.36
CA ARG A 81 -0.62 2.80 -9.27
C ARG A 81 0.55 1.88 -8.93
N CYS A 82 1.40 1.64 -9.92
CA CYS A 82 2.65 0.92 -9.73
C CYS A 82 3.87 1.79 -10.02
N GLY A 83 5.01 1.39 -9.51
CA GLY A 83 6.31 2.01 -9.79
C GLY A 83 7.44 1.03 -9.48
N TRP A 84 8.66 1.48 -9.76
CA TRP A 84 9.89 0.76 -9.42
C TRP A 84 10.83 1.68 -8.67
N LEU A 85 11.44 1.19 -7.59
CA LEU A 85 12.38 1.94 -6.77
C LEU A 85 13.74 1.23 -6.76
N GLY A 86 14.78 1.98 -7.13
CA GLY A 86 16.13 1.42 -7.23
C GLY A 86 16.21 0.29 -8.25
N GLU A 87 16.94 -0.77 -7.90
CA GLU A 87 17.21 -1.89 -8.80
C GLU A 87 16.19 -3.03 -8.65
N ASP A 88 15.61 -3.22 -7.45
CA ASP A 88 14.93 -4.46 -7.10
C ASP A 88 13.55 -4.30 -6.45
N GLN A 89 13.00 -3.08 -6.29
CA GLN A 89 11.75 -2.91 -5.55
C GLN A 89 10.55 -2.57 -6.44
N LEU A 90 9.58 -3.48 -6.45
CA LEU A 90 8.24 -3.20 -6.95
C LEU A 90 7.49 -2.35 -5.92
N LEU A 91 6.93 -1.24 -6.37
CA LEU A 91 6.03 -0.40 -5.59
C LEU A 91 4.60 -0.53 -6.11
N LEU A 92 3.65 -0.78 -5.20
CA LEU A 92 2.22 -0.60 -5.44
C LEU A 92 1.68 0.40 -4.44
N PHE A 93 0.88 1.36 -4.91
CA PHE A 93 0.39 2.42 -4.02
C PHE A 93 -0.95 2.99 -4.43
N VAL A 94 -1.68 3.46 -3.43
CA VAL A 94 -2.95 4.19 -3.60
C VAL A 94 -2.92 5.46 -2.76
N THR A 95 -3.37 6.56 -3.35
CA THR A 95 -3.53 7.83 -2.65
C THR A 95 -5.00 8.12 -2.50
N LEU A 96 -5.41 8.37 -1.25
CA LEU A 96 -6.79 8.57 -0.84
C LEU A 96 -6.95 9.99 -0.27
N ASP A 97 -8.11 10.60 -0.48
CA ASP A 97 -8.47 11.84 0.21
C ASP A 97 -8.59 11.54 1.70
N GLU A 98 -7.84 12.28 2.53
CA GLU A 98 -7.85 12.11 3.97
C GLU A 98 -9.28 12.22 4.51
N ARG A 99 -10.14 13.09 3.93
CA ARG A 99 -11.55 13.34 4.28
C ARG A 99 -12.47 12.12 4.13
N ALA A 100 -12.09 11.16 3.29
CA ALA A 100 -12.89 9.98 2.98
C ALA A 100 -12.37 8.70 3.66
N ILE A 101 -11.29 8.81 4.44
CA ILE A 101 -10.68 7.65 5.10
C ILE A 101 -11.66 7.01 6.09
N THR A 102 -11.76 5.70 6.02
CA THR A 102 -12.48 4.92 7.02
C THR A 102 -11.68 3.65 7.27
N LEU A 103 -11.85 3.04 8.44
CA LEU A 103 -11.18 1.79 8.77
C LEU A 103 -11.45 0.70 7.72
N PRO A 104 -12.69 0.51 7.20
CA PRO A 104 -12.92 -0.42 6.09
C PRO A 104 -12.17 -0.05 4.81
N LEU A 105 -12.06 1.23 4.47
CA LEU A 105 -11.32 1.68 3.29
C LEU A 105 -9.81 1.39 3.41
N LEU A 106 -9.23 1.57 4.61
CA LEU A 106 -7.83 1.22 4.87
C LEU A 106 -7.58 -0.29 4.68
N HIS A 107 -8.45 -1.12 5.25
CA HIS A 107 -8.38 -2.57 5.07
C HIS A 107 -8.58 -3.01 3.63
N GLN A 108 -9.51 -2.37 2.91
CA GLN A 108 -9.73 -2.62 1.49
C GLN A 108 -8.48 -2.24 0.69
N ALA A 109 -7.88 -1.08 0.94
CA ALA A 109 -6.66 -0.65 0.28
C ALA A 109 -5.51 -1.65 0.50
N LEU A 110 -5.26 -2.08 1.74
CA LEU A 110 -4.23 -3.08 2.03
C LEU A 110 -4.50 -4.41 1.30
N ARG A 111 -5.75 -4.90 1.35
CA ARG A 111 -6.15 -6.13 0.65
C ARG A 111 -5.95 -6.03 -0.85
N THR A 112 -6.32 -4.89 -1.45
CA THR A 112 -6.13 -4.66 -2.89
C THR A 112 -4.64 -4.61 -3.25
N LEU A 113 -3.81 -3.89 -2.49
CA LEU A 113 -2.37 -3.81 -2.74
C LEU A 113 -1.69 -5.18 -2.63
N THR A 114 -2.00 -5.95 -1.58
CA THR A 114 -1.43 -7.29 -1.35
C THR A 114 -1.94 -8.34 -2.34
N GLN A 115 -3.18 -8.23 -2.83
CA GLN A 115 -3.69 -9.07 -3.91
C GLN A 115 -2.96 -8.78 -5.22
N LEU A 116 -2.89 -7.51 -5.63
CA LEU A 116 -2.20 -7.10 -6.85
C LEU A 116 -0.71 -7.45 -6.81
N GLN A 117 -0.06 -7.36 -5.65
CA GLN A 117 1.32 -7.80 -5.50
C GLN A 117 1.47 -9.30 -5.77
N ARG A 118 0.58 -10.12 -5.21
CA ARG A 118 0.61 -11.58 -5.44
C ARG A 118 0.37 -11.93 -6.90
N GLU A 119 -0.54 -11.23 -7.57
CA GLU A 119 -0.81 -11.44 -9.00
C GLU A 119 0.36 -10.97 -9.87
N ALA A 120 0.98 -9.83 -9.55
CA ALA A 120 2.13 -9.33 -10.30
C ALA A 120 3.37 -10.23 -10.17
N LEU A 121 3.54 -10.89 -9.01
CA LEU A 121 4.65 -11.79 -8.72
C LEU A 121 4.32 -13.28 -9.00
N ALA A 122 3.17 -13.58 -9.59
CA ALA A 122 2.83 -14.93 -9.99
C ALA A 122 3.75 -15.37 -11.16
N PRO A 123 4.16 -16.65 -11.19
CA PRO A 123 5.01 -17.20 -12.25
C PRO A 123 4.30 -17.32 -13.60
#